data_AF-A0A7V6M958-F1
#
_entry.id   AF-A0A7V6M958-F1
#
_cell.length_a   1.000
_cell.length_b   1.000
_cell.length_c   1.000
_cell.angle_alpha   90.00
_cell.angle_beta   90.00
_cell.angle_gamma   90.00
#
_symmetry.space_group_name_H-M   'P 1'
#
loop_
_entity.id
_entity.type
_entity.pdbx_description
1 polymer ?
#
loop_
_entity_poly.entity_id
_entity_poly.type
_entity_poly.pdbx_seq_one_letter_code
_entity_poly.pdbx_strand_id
1 'polypeptide(L)'
;MYTIQPKKLLIISILDILRKYTDENHRLSQKDIVDILRTDYNIEVDRKAVKRNLMYLIDFGYEIEYSETIRMVQNSKTGELEESSILSDFYLVRDFTDAELRLLIDSLLFSKHIPYNQCMELITKLEKLSNKYFRSRVSHIHMMPDI
;
A
#
# COMPACT_ATOMS: atom_id res chain seq x y z
N MET A 1 20.22 -24.35 -6.59
CA MET A 1 19.12 -23.47 -7.01
C MET A 1 18.07 -23.51 -5.91
N TYR A 2 17.92 -22.44 -5.14
CA TYR A 2 16.85 -22.36 -4.15
C TYR A 2 15.53 -22.15 -4.87
N THR A 3 14.68 -23.17 -4.88
CA THR A 3 13.31 -23.05 -5.35
C THR A 3 12.56 -22.15 -4.39
N ILE A 4 12.42 -20.87 -4.75
CA ILE A 4 11.67 -19.89 -3.98
C ILE A 4 10.22 -20.40 -3.92
N GLN A 5 9.74 -20.73 -2.72
CA GLN A 5 8.40 -21.31 -2.57
C GLN A 5 7.32 -20.26 -2.85
N PRO A 6 6.44 -20.45 -3.84
CA PRO A 6 5.49 -19.43 -4.29
C PRO A 6 4.49 -19.00 -3.19
N LYS A 7 4.18 -19.88 -2.23
CA LYS A 7 3.25 -19.58 -1.12
C LYS A 7 3.82 -18.63 -0.06
N LYS A 8 5.14 -18.63 0.18
CA LYS A 8 5.76 -17.74 1.20
C LYS A 8 5.96 -16.33 0.67
N LEU A 9 6.06 -16.15 -0.64
CA LEU A 9 6.11 -14.83 -1.26
C LEU A 9 4.73 -14.15 -1.30
N LEU A 10 3.63 -14.90 -1.37
CA LEU A 10 2.29 -14.33 -1.54
C LEU A 10 1.94 -13.23 -0.51
N ILE A 11 2.16 -13.49 0.78
CA ILE A 11 1.83 -12.50 1.82
C ILE A 11 2.69 -11.23 1.71
N ILE A 12 3.98 -11.39 1.38
CA ILE A 12 4.92 -10.28 1.19
C ILE A 12 4.56 -9.50 -0.07
N SER A 13 4.16 -10.19 -1.15
CA SER A 13 3.70 -9.58 -2.40
C SER A 13 2.41 -8.79 -2.20
N ILE A 14 1.46 -9.31 -1.42
CA ILE A 14 0.24 -8.56 -1.07
C ILE A 14 0.60 -7.30 -0.27
N LEU A 15 1.48 -7.42 0.72
CA LEU A 15 1.95 -6.26 1.49
C LEU A 15 2.64 -5.22 0.60
N ASP A 16 3.49 -5.66 -0.33
CA ASP A 16 4.16 -4.77 -1.29
C ASP A 16 3.17 -4.08 -2.24
N ILE A 17 2.11 -4.79 -2.67
CA ILE A 17 1.01 -4.20 -3.44
C ILE A 17 0.32 -3.10 -2.63
N LEU A 18 -0.08 -3.39 -1.39
CA LEU A 18 -0.72 -2.39 -0.53
C LEU A 18 0.19 -1.16 -0.35
N ARG A 19 1.48 -1.37 -0.11
CA ARG A 19 2.47 -0.28 0.03
C ARG A 19 2.66 0.55 -1.24
N LYS A 20 2.54 -0.03 -2.42
CA LYS A 20 2.83 0.66 -3.70
C LYS A 20 1.60 1.26 -4.35
N TYR A 21 0.43 0.64 -4.18
CA TYR A 21 -0.78 0.92 -4.96
C TYR A 21 -1.96 1.35 -4.11
N THR A 22 -1.78 1.53 -2.79
CA THR A 22 -2.89 1.98 -1.94
C THR A 22 -2.59 3.19 -1.08
N ASP A 23 -3.65 3.94 -0.83
CA ASP A 23 -3.82 4.98 0.18
C ASP A 23 -5.34 5.18 0.38
N GLU A 24 -5.74 6.13 1.23
CA GLU A 24 -7.14 6.40 1.55
C GLU A 24 -8.01 6.75 0.32
N ASN A 25 -7.39 7.24 -0.76
CA ASN A 25 -8.03 7.63 -2.02
C ASN A 25 -7.89 6.57 -3.13
N HIS A 26 -6.93 5.65 -2.99
CA HIS A 26 -6.62 4.60 -3.96
C HIS A 26 -6.79 3.23 -3.31
N ARG A 27 -8.03 2.80 -3.11
CA ARG A 27 -8.36 1.54 -2.46
C ARG A 27 -8.48 0.39 -3.46
N LEU A 28 -8.16 -0.83 -3.03
CA LEU A 28 -8.21 -2.01 -3.89
C LEU A 28 -9.22 -3.05 -3.39
N SER A 29 -9.91 -3.71 -4.32
CA SER A 29 -10.66 -4.92 -4.02
C SER A 29 -9.76 -6.15 -4.01
N GLN A 30 -10.26 -7.27 -3.46
CA GLN A 30 -9.56 -8.57 -3.57
C GLN A 30 -9.31 -8.97 -5.04
N LYS A 31 -10.21 -8.57 -5.95
CA LYS A 31 -10.04 -8.85 -7.38
C LYS A 31 -8.85 -8.07 -7.94
N ASP A 32 -8.75 -6.79 -7.62
CA ASP A 32 -7.66 -5.95 -8.11
C ASP A 32 -6.31 -6.45 -7.60
N ILE A 33 -6.23 -6.89 -6.33
CA ILE A 33 -5.03 -7.50 -5.77
C ILE A 33 -4.68 -8.81 -6.50
N VAL A 34 -5.65 -9.67 -6.82
CA VAL A 34 -5.42 -10.88 -7.63
C VAL A 34 -4.89 -10.52 -9.02
N ASP A 35 -5.49 -9.53 -9.67
CA ASP A 35 -5.11 -9.11 -11.01
C ASP A 35 -3.66 -8.55 -11.01
N ILE A 36 -3.31 -7.70 -10.04
CA ILE A 36 -1.94 -7.18 -9.86
C ILE A 36 -0.95 -8.30 -9.54
N LEU A 37 -1.29 -9.24 -8.65
CA LEU A 37 -0.42 -10.39 -8.33
C LEU A 37 -0.11 -11.20 -9.59
N ARG A 38 -1.10 -11.38 -10.46
CA ARG A 38 -0.92 -12.11 -11.71
C ARG A 38 -0.05 -11.33 -12.70
N THR A 39 -0.31 -10.04 -12.90
CA THR A 39 0.39 -9.24 -13.92
C THR A 39 1.80 -8.83 -13.51
N ASP A 40 1.98 -8.37 -12.27
CA ASP A 40 3.20 -7.70 -11.84
C ASP A 40 4.14 -8.64 -11.07
N TYR A 41 3.59 -9.70 -10.47
CA TYR A 41 4.33 -10.65 -9.62
C TYR A 41 4.35 -12.08 -10.18
N ASN A 42 3.63 -12.35 -11.27
CA ASN A 42 3.49 -13.67 -11.88
C ASN A 42 3.01 -14.75 -10.86
N ILE A 43 2.10 -14.35 -9.97
CA ILE A 43 1.50 -15.20 -8.93
C ILE A 43 0.01 -15.39 -9.26
N GLU A 44 -0.38 -16.62 -9.61
CA GLU A 44 -1.78 -16.98 -9.75
C GLU A 44 -2.34 -17.48 -8.41
N VAL A 45 -3.40 -16.81 -7.94
CA VAL A 45 -4.00 -17.08 -6.64
C VAL A 45 -5.50 -16.78 -6.67
N ASP A 46 -6.26 -17.51 -5.84
CA ASP A 46 -7.68 -17.25 -5.67
C ASP A 46 -7.96 -16.13 -4.65
N ARG A 47 -9.17 -15.55 -4.74
CA ARG A 47 -9.59 -14.46 -3.83
C ARG A 47 -9.64 -14.88 -2.35
N LYS A 48 -9.91 -16.16 -2.03
CA LYS A 48 -9.96 -16.63 -0.64
C LYS A 48 -8.56 -16.64 -0.02
N ALA A 49 -7.54 -17.02 -0.81
CA ALA A 49 -6.16 -16.94 -0.39
C ALA A 49 -5.71 -15.48 -0.21
N VAL A 50 -6.12 -14.54 -1.07
CA VAL A 50 -5.88 -13.10 -0.84
C VAL A 50 -6.54 -12.62 0.44
N LYS A 51 -7.85 -12.89 0.64
CA LYS A 51 -8.57 -12.55 1.89
C LYS A 51 -7.82 -13.06 3.12
N ARG A 52 -7.44 -14.34 3.13
CA ARG A 52 -6.74 -14.94 4.27
C ARG A 52 -5.41 -14.26 4.58
N ASN A 53 -4.62 -13.92 3.56
CA ASN A 53 -3.35 -13.23 3.77
C ASN A 53 -3.53 -11.78 4.23
N LEU A 54 -4.57 -11.08 3.75
CA LEU A 54 -4.93 -9.75 4.26
C LEU A 54 -5.26 -9.81 5.75
N MET A 55 -6.05 -10.80 6.18
CA MET A 55 -6.35 -10.99 7.62
C MET A 55 -5.08 -11.29 8.42
N TYR A 56 -4.17 -12.13 7.91
CA TYR A 56 -2.89 -12.38 8.59
C TYR A 56 -2.02 -11.14 8.72
N LEU A 57 -2.05 -10.22 7.75
CA LEU A 57 -1.34 -8.94 7.87
C LEU A 57 -1.95 -8.05 8.94
N ILE A 58 -3.28 -8.00 9.04
CA ILE A 58 -4.01 -7.28 10.09
C ILE A 58 -3.70 -7.87 11.46
N ASP A 59 -3.81 -9.20 11.61
CA ASP A 59 -3.50 -9.91 12.86
C ASP A 59 -2.04 -9.72 13.30
N PHE A 60 -1.12 -9.57 12.34
CA PHE A 60 0.29 -9.26 12.61
C PHE A 60 0.50 -7.82 13.12
N GLY A 61 -0.44 -6.91 12.85
CA GLY A 61 -0.40 -5.52 13.29
C GLY A 61 -0.20 -4.48 12.18
N TYR A 62 -0.35 -4.86 10.91
CA TYR A 62 -0.45 -3.86 9.84
C TYR A 62 -1.82 -3.20 9.88
N GLU A 63 -1.83 -1.87 9.91
CA GLU A 63 -3.05 -1.08 9.88
C GLU A 63 -3.62 -1.03 8.46
N ILE A 64 -4.47 -2.02 8.15
CA ILE A 64 -5.13 -2.16 6.85
C ILE A 64 -6.62 -1.92 7.04
N GLU A 65 -7.09 -0.84 6.46
CA GLU A 65 -8.49 -0.44 6.47
C GLU A 65 -9.24 -1.10 5.32
N TYR A 66 -10.52 -1.42 5.53
CA TYR A 66 -11.38 -2.06 4.55
C TYR A 66 -12.87 -1.80 4.84
N SER A 67 -13.71 -1.99 3.83
CA SER A 67 -15.16 -1.97 3.98
C SER A 67 -15.69 -3.40 4.13
N GLU A 68 -16.65 -3.61 5.03
CA GLU A 68 -17.37 -4.87 5.17
C GLU A 68 -18.86 -4.69 4.81
N THR A 69 -19.37 -5.56 3.94
CA THR A 69 -20.79 -5.62 3.59
C THR A 69 -21.34 -6.99 3.92
N ILE A 70 -22.40 -7.03 4.73
CA ILE A 70 -23.10 -8.27 5.08
C ILE A 70 -24.21 -8.51 4.06
N ARG A 71 -24.29 -9.73 3.53
CA ARG A 71 -25.40 -10.17 2.68
C ARG A 71 -25.91 -11.53 3.12
N MET A 72 -27.19 -11.77 2.88
CA MET A 72 -27.77 -13.11 3.04
C MET A 72 -27.47 -13.93 1.78
N VAL A 73 -26.91 -15.12 1.97
CA VAL A 73 -26.68 -16.11 0.91
C VAL A 73 -27.26 -17.44 1.33
N GLN A 74 -27.83 -18.15 0.35
CA GLN A 74 -28.37 -19.47 0.61
C GLN A 74 -27.22 -20.47 0.81
N ASN A 75 -27.24 -21.16 1.94
CA ASN A 75 -26.30 -22.24 2.21
C ASN A 75 -26.58 -23.40 1.24
N SER A 76 -25.57 -23.81 0.48
CA SER A 76 -25.70 -24.82 -0.57
C SER A 76 -26.03 -26.22 -0.04
N LYS A 77 -25.85 -26.46 1.26
CA LYS A 77 -26.09 -27.74 1.94
C LYS A 77 -27.40 -27.77 2.72
N THR A 78 -27.74 -26.69 3.43
CA THR A 78 -28.93 -26.63 4.28
C THR A 78 -30.12 -25.94 3.61
N GLY A 79 -29.87 -25.13 2.56
CA GLY A 79 -30.90 -24.34 1.89
C GLY A 79 -31.37 -23.13 2.69
N GLU A 80 -30.87 -22.95 3.92
CA GLU A 80 -31.17 -21.82 4.80
C GLU A 80 -30.39 -20.56 4.39
N LEU A 81 -30.94 -19.39 4.73
CA LEU A 81 -30.24 -18.12 4.53
C LEU A 81 -29.21 -17.92 5.65
N GLU A 82 -27.95 -17.75 5.26
CA GLU A 82 -26.85 -17.47 6.16
C GLU A 82 -26.22 -16.12 5.82
N GLU A 83 -25.74 -15.42 6.85
CA GLU A 83 -24.99 -14.19 6.67
C GLU A 83 -23.62 -14.47 6.07
N SER A 84 -23.21 -13.63 5.11
CA SER A 84 -21.90 -13.69 4.47
C SER A 84 -21.30 -12.29 4.35
N SER A 85 -20.09 -12.14 4.89
CA SER A 85 -19.26 -10.94 4.77
C SER A 85 -18.57 -10.86 3.40
N ILE A 86 -18.71 -9.74 2.70
CA ILE A 86 -17.84 -9.32 1.60
C ILE A 86 -16.93 -8.22 2.12
N LEU A 87 -15.62 -8.37 1.86
CA LEU A 87 -14.63 -7.35 2.19
C LEU A 87 -14.13 -6.66 0.92
N SER A 88 -14.08 -5.33 0.91
CA SER A 88 -13.63 -4.49 -0.20
C SER A 88 -12.82 -3.29 0.29
N ASP A 89 -12.38 -2.44 -0.64
CA ASP A 89 -11.78 -1.13 -0.35
C ASP A 89 -10.55 -1.19 0.57
N PHE A 90 -9.70 -2.18 0.36
CA PHE A 90 -8.48 -2.36 1.15
C PHE A 90 -7.46 -1.27 0.84
N TYR A 91 -6.90 -0.67 1.90
CA TYR A 91 -5.69 0.16 1.80
C TYR A 91 -4.85 0.06 3.07
N LEU A 92 -3.54 0.26 2.93
CA LEU A 92 -2.61 0.35 4.07
C LEU A 92 -2.56 1.79 4.57
N VAL A 93 -2.88 2.00 5.84
CA VAL A 93 -2.70 3.30 6.51
C VAL A 93 -1.21 3.62 6.58
N ARG A 94 -0.86 4.87 6.25
CA ARG A 94 0.53 5.31 6.13
C ARG A 94 1.03 5.93 7.42
N ASP A 95 2.31 5.73 7.72
CA ASP A 95 2.99 6.39 8.83
C ASP A 95 3.06 7.92 8.64
N PHE A 96 3.14 8.37 7.38
CA PHE A 96 3.07 9.78 7.01
C PHE A 96 2.03 9.97 5.92
N THR A 97 1.18 10.97 6.11
CA THR A 97 0.32 11.49 5.06
C THR A 97 1.14 12.20 3.99
N ASP A 98 0.60 12.30 2.78
CA ASP A 98 1.23 13.05 1.69
C ASP A 98 1.48 14.53 2.05
N ALA A 99 0.63 15.10 2.91
CA ALA A 99 0.79 16.47 3.41
C ALA A 99 1.98 16.60 4.37
N GLU A 100 2.16 15.66 5.28
CA GLU A 100 3.30 15.63 6.20
C GLU A 100 4.61 15.39 5.46
N LEU A 101 4.63 14.47 4.48
CA LEU A 101 5.82 14.26 3.64
C LEU A 101 6.18 15.51 2.85
N ARG A 102 5.19 16.22 2.29
CA ARG A 102 5.45 17.48 1.59
C ARG A 102 6.01 18.53 2.53
N LEU A 103 5.45 18.67 3.73
CA LEU A 103 5.97 19.60 4.75
C LEU A 103 7.42 19.29 5.12
N LEU A 104 7.77 18.02 5.29
CA LEU A 104 9.15 17.59 5.58
C LEU A 104 10.10 17.87 4.42
N ILE A 105 9.67 17.59 3.18
CA ILE A 105 10.45 17.88 1.97
C ILE A 105 10.68 19.40 1.83
N ASP A 106 9.64 20.21 1.99
CA ASP A 106 9.75 21.67 1.92
C ASP A 106 10.71 22.20 3.00
N SER A 107 10.62 21.66 4.23
CA SER A 107 11.52 22.04 5.33
C SER A 107 12.99 21.73 5.01
N LEU A 108 13.28 20.63 4.32
CA LEU A 108 14.63 20.28 3.88
C LEU A 108 15.13 21.20 2.77
N LEU A 109 14.27 21.54 1.80
CA LEU A 109 14.62 22.44 0.70
C LEU A 109 15.00 23.85 1.16
N PHE A 110 14.45 24.31 2.28
CA PHE A 110 14.77 25.61 2.88
C PHE A 110 15.83 25.57 3.99
N SER A 111 16.42 24.39 4.26
CA SER A 111 17.43 24.24 5.31
C SER A 111 18.77 24.83 4.88
N LYS A 112 19.26 25.81 5.64
CA LYS A 112 20.59 26.43 5.43
C LYS A 112 21.76 25.61 5.97
N HIS A 113 21.47 24.57 6.75
CA HIS A 113 22.48 23.80 7.48
C HIS A 113 22.80 22.45 6.83
N ILE A 114 22.07 22.07 5.78
CA ILE A 114 22.21 20.77 5.12
C ILE A 114 22.76 20.99 3.72
N PRO A 115 23.93 20.40 3.38
CA PRO A 115 24.46 20.42 2.03
C PRO A 115 23.46 19.89 1.00
N TYR A 116 23.43 20.48 -0.20
CA TYR A 116 22.46 20.16 -1.25
C TYR A 116 22.35 18.66 -1.57
N ASN A 117 23.49 17.97 -1.69
CA ASN A 117 23.53 16.54 -1.98
C ASN A 117 22.86 15.72 -0.86
N GLN A 118 23.12 16.05 0.41
CA GLN A 118 22.49 15.39 1.56
C GLN A 118 20.99 15.70 1.62
N CYS A 119 20.61 16.96 1.34
CA CYS A 119 19.21 17.36 1.25
C CYS A 119 18.46 16.52 0.19
N MET A 120 19.04 16.39 -1.01
CA MET A 120 18.45 15.60 -2.10
C MET A 120 18.37 14.11 -1.79
N GLU A 121 19.37 13.54 -1.10
CA GLU A 121 19.31 12.16 -0.62
C GLU A 121 18.17 11.94 0.39
N LEU A 122 17.96 12.88 1.31
CA LEU A 122 16.89 12.82 2.29
C LEU A 122 15.51 12.96 1.62
N ILE A 123 15.35 13.89 0.68
CA ILE A 123 14.12 14.05 -0.10
C ILE A 123 13.78 12.74 -0.82
N THR A 124 14.76 12.11 -1.47
CA THR A 124 14.57 10.82 -2.16
C THR A 124 14.13 9.71 -1.19
N LYS A 125 14.61 9.72 0.06
CA LYS A 125 14.18 8.76 1.09
C LYS A 125 12.75 9.04 1.54
N LEU A 126 12.38 10.31 1.75
CA LEU A 126 11.03 10.71 2.14
C LEU A 126 10.00 10.36 1.05
N GLU A 127 10.34 10.58 -0.22
CA GLU A 127 9.47 10.20 -1.35
C GLU A 127 9.13 8.69 -1.34
N LYS A 128 10.08 7.84 -0.93
CA LYS A 128 9.89 6.38 -0.83
C LYS A 128 9.00 5.95 0.34
N LEU A 129 8.69 6.85 1.27
CA LEU A 129 7.74 6.57 2.36
C LEU A 129 6.28 6.66 1.88
N SER A 130 6.02 7.27 0.72
CA SER A 130 4.69 7.26 0.10
C SER A 130 4.54 6.15 -0.97
N ASN A 131 3.47 6.22 -1.78
CA ASN A 131 3.19 5.31 -2.90
C ASN A 131 3.54 5.96 -4.24
N LYS A 132 3.21 5.24 -5.32
CA LYS A 132 3.37 5.69 -6.71
C LYS A 132 2.53 6.92 -7.09
N TYR A 133 1.52 7.29 -6.32
CA TYR A 133 0.63 8.41 -6.61
C TYR A 133 1.16 9.73 -6.05
N PHE A 134 2.04 9.66 -5.03
CA PHE A 134 2.71 10.82 -4.49
C PHE A 134 3.65 11.46 -5.51
N ARG A 135 3.59 12.79 -5.57
CA ARG A 135 4.50 13.62 -6.37
C ARG A 135 5.01 14.75 -5.50
N SER A 136 6.30 14.72 -5.20
CA SER A 136 6.98 15.74 -4.41
C SER A 136 7.01 17.13 -5.08
N ARG A 137 6.91 17.18 -6.43
CA ARG A 137 6.96 18.42 -7.25
C ARG A 137 8.20 19.28 -6.94
N VAL A 138 9.35 18.64 -6.72
CA VAL A 138 10.62 19.31 -6.36
C VAL A 138 11.29 19.98 -7.57
N SER A 139 10.78 19.79 -8.79
CA SER A 139 11.38 20.39 -9.97
C SER A 139 11.20 21.92 -9.96
N HIS A 140 12.31 22.65 -10.03
CA HIS A 140 12.44 24.11 -10.22
C HIS A 140 12.53 25.00 -8.97
N ILE A 141 12.60 24.45 -7.75
CA ILE A 141 12.95 25.27 -6.59
C ILE A 141 14.47 25.45 -6.59
N HIS A 142 14.93 26.54 -7.22
CA HIS A 142 16.25 27.07 -6.93
C HIS A 142 16.30 27.35 -5.43
N MET A 143 17.12 26.61 -4.68
CA MET A 143 17.50 27.04 -3.33
C MET A 143 17.96 28.48 -3.47
N MET A 144 17.35 29.38 -2.69
CA MET A 144 17.75 30.78 -2.66
C MET A 144 19.27 30.82 -2.48
N PRO A 145 20.02 31.53 -3.35
CA PRO A 145 21.46 31.64 -3.18
C PRO A 145 21.74 32.22 -1.80
N ASP A 146 22.74 31.68 -1.12
CA ASP A 146 23.24 32.25 0.13
C ASP A 146 23.59 33.73 -0.14
N ILE A 147 22.95 34.63 0.62
CA ILE A 147 23.30 36.06 0.65
C ILE A 147 24.62 36.22 1.38
#